data_AF-A0A964ZB78-F1
#
_entry.id   AF-A0A964ZB78-F1
#
_cell.length_a   1.000
_cell.length_b   1.000
_cell.length_c   1.000
_cell.angle_alpha   90.00
_cell.angle_beta   90.00
_cell.angle_gamma   90.00
#
_symmetry.space_group_name_H-M   'P 1'
#
loop_
_entity.id
_entity.type
_entity.pdbx_description
1 polymer ?
#
loop_
_entity_poly.entity_id
_entity_poly.type
_entity_poly.pdbx_seq_one_letter_code
_entity_poly.pdbx_strand_id
1 'polypeptide(L)'
;MVRLSVLAFVLVALIAQADDWPQWLGTARDGVWREKGILTKFPKGGPKQLWRVPLGGGYSGPAVAEGLVYITDRQLAAGQSESANPFARSKSMGKERIVALDAKTGKEVWKHEYDSKYTMSYPAGPRATPVVQDGKVWTIGAMGDIYCLDAKKGTVLWSKSLIKDYDASVPVWGFAAHLLIDGDNLVTLGSRKAVAIALNKNTGKEVWKSLELDSMEIGYCPPVIFTFGGKRQLIIWHPESVNGLDPANGKRLWSYEWNIQANLTVPTPRQVGDKLFLTAFYNGSRMLQVTADGVKELWRSKGRNEQDTQALHSIMPTPFIEGKVAYGVCSYGQLRAIDIEDGGKRLWEDYTATGAVKPERWANAFLTPNEDRYFLFNEKGDLIIATLSPTGYKEIDKAHLIEPTGILAGGKMGGGRVVVWSHPAYAYRTIYVRNDKEIAAFSLAAD
;
A
#
# COMPACT_ATOMS: atom_id res chain seq x y z
N MET A 1 62.49 -33.27 9.73
CA MET A 1 61.43 -32.30 10.05
C MET A 1 60.41 -32.31 8.92
N VAL A 2 59.29 -32.99 9.10
CA VAL A 2 58.17 -33.00 8.14
C VAL A 2 57.15 -31.99 8.66
N ARG A 3 56.94 -30.88 7.95
CA ARG A 3 55.91 -29.89 8.29
C ARG A 3 54.59 -30.34 7.66
N LEU A 4 53.63 -30.75 8.51
CA LEU A 4 52.23 -30.86 8.14
C LEU A 4 51.65 -29.45 7.98
N SER A 5 51.21 -29.11 6.77
CA SER A 5 50.35 -27.96 6.53
C SER A 5 48.89 -28.40 6.63
N VAL A 6 48.22 -27.99 7.71
CA VAL A 6 46.77 -28.16 7.88
C VAL A 6 46.07 -27.05 7.11
N LEU A 7 45.31 -27.41 6.08
CA LEU A 7 44.46 -26.50 5.32
C LEU A 7 43.12 -26.35 6.07
N ALA A 8 42.87 -25.17 6.65
CA ALA A 8 41.60 -24.87 7.31
C ALA A 8 40.55 -24.49 6.26
N PHE A 9 39.52 -25.33 6.09
CA PHE A 9 38.31 -25.02 5.33
C PHE A 9 37.45 -24.03 6.12
N VAL A 10 37.37 -22.78 5.69
CA VAL A 10 36.41 -21.81 6.22
C VAL A 10 35.06 -22.09 5.57
N LEU A 11 34.13 -22.67 6.33
CA LEU A 11 32.72 -22.74 5.97
C LEU A 11 32.14 -21.32 6.05
N VAL A 12 31.95 -20.66 4.91
CA VAL A 12 31.11 -19.46 4.84
C VAL A 12 29.67 -19.94 4.90
N ALA A 13 29.07 -19.89 6.10
CA ALA A 13 27.63 -20.03 6.23
C ALA A 13 26.98 -18.88 5.47
N LEU A 14 26.32 -19.20 4.35
CA LEU A 14 25.36 -18.30 3.71
C LEU A 14 24.22 -18.12 4.72
N ILE A 15 24.33 -17.09 5.55
CA ILE A 15 23.20 -16.62 6.35
C ILE A 15 22.20 -16.14 5.31
N ALA A 16 21.14 -16.92 5.07
CA ALA A 16 19.99 -16.44 4.35
C ALA A 16 19.47 -15.22 5.11
N GLN A 17 19.75 -14.02 4.61
CA GLN A 17 19.10 -12.83 5.12
C GLN A 17 17.62 -12.97 4.75
N ALA A 18 16.78 -13.10 5.76
CA ALA A 18 15.36 -12.89 5.57
C ALA A 18 15.15 -11.45 5.11
N ASP A 19 14.32 -11.26 4.09
CA ASP A 19 13.99 -9.93 3.61
C ASP A 19 13.05 -9.25 4.61
N ASP A 20 13.33 -7.98 4.90
CA ASP A 20 12.41 -7.08 5.61
C ASP A 20 11.32 -6.55 4.64
N TRP A 21 10.23 -6.03 5.21
CA TRP A 21 9.16 -5.33 4.50
C TRP A 21 8.91 -3.95 5.14
N PRO A 22 9.89 -3.03 5.09
CA PRO A 22 9.94 -1.87 5.98
C PRO A 22 8.96 -0.74 5.62
N GLN A 23 8.23 -0.86 4.50
CA GLN A 23 7.37 0.21 3.97
C GLN A 23 6.30 -0.33 3.02
N TRP A 24 5.41 0.56 2.56
CA TRP A 24 4.41 0.27 1.54
C TRP A 24 5.02 -0.43 0.32
N LEU A 25 4.46 -1.59 -0.06
CA LEU A 25 4.93 -2.44 -1.15
C LEU A 25 6.39 -2.93 -1.02
N GLY A 26 6.90 -3.03 0.21
CA GLY A 26 8.19 -3.62 0.52
C GLY A 26 9.37 -2.69 0.24
N THR A 27 10.58 -3.21 0.39
CA THR A 27 11.84 -2.41 0.36
C THR A 27 11.98 -1.53 -0.88
N ALA A 28 11.62 -2.05 -2.06
CA ALA A 28 11.70 -1.34 -3.34
C ALA A 28 10.41 -0.60 -3.73
N ARG A 29 9.35 -0.67 -2.90
CA ARG A 29 7.99 -0.15 -3.18
C ARG A 29 7.35 -0.71 -4.47
N ASP A 30 7.80 -1.89 -4.92
CA ASP A 30 7.31 -2.53 -6.14
C ASP A 30 6.29 -3.65 -5.88
N GLY A 31 6.17 -4.10 -4.63
CA GLY A 31 5.24 -5.14 -4.20
C GLY A 31 5.77 -6.54 -4.47
N VAL A 32 7.05 -6.69 -4.80
CA VAL A 32 7.69 -7.98 -5.06
C VAL A 32 8.34 -8.51 -3.79
N TRP A 33 7.94 -9.72 -3.38
CA TRP A 33 8.57 -10.45 -2.29
C TRP A 33 9.70 -11.32 -2.81
N ARG A 34 10.93 -11.04 -2.39
CA ARG A 34 12.16 -11.62 -2.94
C ARG A 34 12.74 -12.76 -2.12
N GLU A 35 12.14 -13.05 -0.97
CA GLU A 35 12.60 -14.10 -0.09
C GLU A 35 12.39 -15.48 -0.74
N LYS A 36 13.34 -16.40 -0.48
CA LYS A 36 13.35 -17.77 -1.01
C LYS A 36 13.02 -18.80 0.05
N GLY A 37 12.79 -20.03 -0.39
CA GLY A 37 12.42 -21.14 0.50
C GLY A 37 11.00 -20.96 1.00
N ILE A 38 10.12 -20.54 0.10
CA ILE A 38 8.71 -20.26 0.38
C ILE A 38 7.86 -21.41 -0.16
N LEU A 39 6.78 -21.75 0.55
CA LEU A 39 5.80 -22.74 0.14
C LEU A 39 5.32 -22.54 -1.31
N THR A 40 5.22 -23.64 -2.06
CA THR A 40 4.60 -23.70 -3.40
C THR A 40 3.17 -24.23 -3.36
N LYS A 41 2.79 -24.88 -2.25
CA LYS A 41 1.44 -25.31 -1.86
C LYS A 41 1.30 -25.21 -0.35
N PHE A 42 0.09 -25.06 0.14
CA PHE A 42 -0.15 -25.07 1.58
C PHE A 42 -0.17 -26.51 2.12
N PRO A 43 0.29 -26.73 3.36
CA PRO A 43 0.06 -28.00 4.01
C PRO A 43 -1.44 -28.18 4.30
N LYS A 44 -1.85 -29.42 4.60
CA LYS A 44 -3.24 -29.72 4.96
C LYS A 44 -3.67 -28.86 6.16
N GLY A 45 -4.70 -28.04 5.96
CA GLY A 45 -5.20 -27.09 6.97
C GLY A 45 -4.69 -25.66 6.82
N GLY A 46 -3.89 -25.36 5.80
CA GLY A 46 -3.34 -24.02 5.55
C GLY A 46 -1.97 -23.80 6.23
N PRO A 47 -1.32 -22.65 6.00
CA PRO A 47 -0.01 -22.35 6.57
C PRO A 47 -0.06 -22.32 8.09
N LYS A 48 1.09 -22.65 8.73
CA LYS A 48 1.19 -22.71 10.19
C LYS A 48 1.01 -21.30 10.79
N GLN A 49 -0.05 -21.11 11.58
CA GLN A 49 -0.20 -19.90 12.40
C GLN A 49 0.91 -19.83 13.45
N LEU A 50 1.66 -18.73 13.45
CA LEU A 50 2.71 -18.46 14.44
C LEU A 50 2.13 -17.78 15.67
N TRP A 51 1.33 -16.74 15.46
CA TRP A 51 0.65 -15.99 16.51
C TRP A 51 -0.52 -15.20 15.93
N ARG A 52 -1.40 -14.73 16.83
CA ARG A 52 -2.55 -13.87 16.57
C ARG A 52 -2.79 -13.02 17.81
N VAL A 53 -2.93 -11.71 17.65
CA VAL A 53 -3.08 -10.78 18.78
C VAL A 53 -4.17 -9.73 18.51
N PRO A 54 -4.92 -9.29 19.55
CA PRO A 54 -5.92 -8.24 19.40
C PRO A 54 -5.32 -6.91 18.91
N LEU A 55 -6.05 -6.23 18.02
CA LEU A 55 -5.69 -4.94 17.45
C LEU A 55 -6.97 -4.12 17.21
N GLY A 56 -6.91 -2.79 17.33
CA GLY A 56 -8.02 -1.89 17.01
C GLY A 56 -8.25 -1.75 15.51
N GLY A 57 -9.25 -0.98 15.07
CA GLY A 57 -9.62 -0.86 13.65
C GLY A 57 -8.60 -0.14 12.76
N GLY A 58 -8.65 -0.36 11.44
CA GLY A 58 -7.82 0.38 10.47
C GLY A 58 -7.53 -0.36 9.15
N TYR A 59 -6.97 0.37 8.19
CA TYR A 59 -6.67 -0.12 6.85
C TYR A 59 -5.17 -0.17 6.53
N SER A 60 -4.32 0.38 7.41
CA SER A 60 -2.87 0.26 7.27
C SER A 60 -2.48 -1.21 7.29
N GLY A 61 -1.69 -1.63 6.32
CA GLY A 61 -0.94 -2.86 6.43
C GLY A 61 0.33 -2.67 7.24
N PRO A 62 0.94 -3.79 7.68
CA PRO A 62 2.11 -3.77 8.52
C PRO A 62 3.38 -3.36 7.76
N ALA A 63 4.33 -2.78 8.48
CA ALA A 63 5.72 -2.72 8.09
C ALA A 63 6.51 -3.69 8.98
N VAL A 64 7.46 -4.44 8.42
CA VAL A 64 8.25 -5.41 9.18
C VAL A 64 9.72 -5.13 8.95
N ALA A 65 10.46 -4.87 10.02
CA ALA A 65 11.89 -4.58 9.93
C ALA A 65 12.61 -4.88 11.24
N GLU A 66 13.84 -5.36 11.15
CA GLU A 66 14.71 -5.62 12.31
C GLU A 66 14.04 -6.44 13.44
N GLY A 67 13.24 -7.44 13.09
CA GLY A 67 12.56 -8.32 14.04
C GLY A 67 11.30 -7.73 14.69
N LEU A 68 10.83 -6.56 14.23
CA LEU A 68 9.61 -5.92 14.72
C LEU A 68 8.58 -5.75 13.60
N VAL A 69 7.31 -5.90 13.96
CA VAL A 69 6.14 -5.57 13.14
C VAL A 69 5.56 -4.24 13.64
N TYR A 70 5.54 -3.24 12.77
CA TYR A 70 4.99 -1.91 13.02
C TYR A 70 3.63 -1.81 12.35
N ILE A 71 2.62 -1.42 13.11
CA ILE A 71 1.24 -1.30 12.63
C ILE A 71 0.54 -0.14 13.32
N THR A 72 -0.42 0.48 12.63
CA THR A 72 -1.26 1.52 13.20
C THR A 72 -2.70 1.07 13.34
N ASP A 73 -3.37 1.52 14.39
CA ASP A 73 -4.78 1.23 14.60
C ASP A 73 -5.52 2.37 15.29
N ARG A 74 -6.83 2.18 15.48
CA ARG A 74 -7.68 3.09 16.25
C ARG A 74 -8.48 2.35 17.32
N GLN A 75 -8.55 2.96 18.49
CA GLN A 75 -9.47 2.58 19.57
C GLN A 75 -10.50 3.68 19.80
N LEU A 76 -11.79 3.33 19.74
CA LEU A 76 -12.86 4.27 20.08
C LEU A 76 -12.83 4.61 21.57
N ALA A 77 -13.16 5.86 21.91
CA ALA A 77 -13.35 6.25 23.29
C ALA A 77 -14.58 5.54 23.88
N ALA A 78 -14.58 5.33 25.20
CA ALA A 78 -15.68 4.66 25.88
C ALA A 78 -17.03 5.35 25.61
N GLY A 79 -18.06 4.56 25.28
CA GLY A 79 -19.40 5.06 24.96
C GLY A 79 -19.54 5.71 23.57
N GLN A 80 -18.48 5.78 22.76
CA GLN A 80 -18.58 6.18 21.36
C GLN A 80 -18.92 4.98 20.47
N SER A 81 -19.66 5.24 19.39
CA SER A 81 -19.94 4.27 18.34
C SER A 81 -19.84 4.94 16.98
N GLU A 82 -19.64 4.13 15.94
CA GLU A 82 -19.65 4.60 14.56
C GLU A 82 -21.02 4.40 13.93
N SER A 83 -21.30 5.22 12.91
CA SER A 83 -22.51 5.03 12.10
C SER A 83 -22.48 3.67 11.41
N ALA A 84 -23.63 3.00 11.34
CA ALA A 84 -23.81 1.82 10.50
C ALA A 84 -23.67 2.14 9.00
N ASN A 85 -23.78 3.40 8.60
CA ASN A 85 -23.47 3.85 7.24
C ASN A 85 -22.00 4.27 7.17
N PRO A 86 -21.11 3.49 6.51
CA PRO A 86 -19.69 3.84 6.42
C PRO A 86 -19.42 5.09 5.57
N PHE A 87 -20.38 5.57 4.76
CA PHE A 87 -20.25 6.86 4.08
C PHE A 87 -20.50 8.06 4.99
N ALA A 88 -21.19 7.89 6.12
CA ALA A 88 -21.38 8.98 7.06
C ALA A 88 -20.02 9.41 7.62
N ARG A 89 -19.76 10.72 7.60
CA ARG A 89 -18.56 11.25 8.26
C ARG A 89 -18.70 11.06 9.76
N SER A 90 -17.73 10.40 10.35
CA SER A 90 -17.65 10.23 11.80
C SER A 90 -17.52 11.57 12.50
N LYS A 91 -17.88 11.59 13.78
CA LYS A 91 -17.60 12.67 14.73
C LYS A 91 -17.06 12.12 16.04
N SER A 92 -16.70 10.85 16.06
CA SER A 92 -16.39 10.10 17.27
C SER A 92 -14.99 10.44 17.77
N MET A 93 -14.86 10.39 19.09
CA MET A 93 -13.56 10.47 19.76
C MET A 93 -12.94 9.08 19.85
N GLY A 94 -11.61 9.04 19.77
CA GLY A 94 -10.82 7.83 20.02
C GLY A 94 -9.35 8.15 20.13
N LYS A 95 -8.53 7.11 20.16
CA LYS A 95 -7.08 7.21 20.07
C LYS A 95 -6.59 6.48 18.84
N GLU A 96 -5.71 7.09 18.08
CA GLU A 96 -4.88 6.36 17.13
C GLU A 96 -3.64 5.84 17.88
N ARG A 97 -3.18 4.66 17.50
CA ARG A 97 -1.99 4.03 18.09
C ARG A 97 -1.01 3.61 17.02
N ILE A 98 0.26 3.73 17.34
CA ILE A 98 1.39 3.18 16.61
C ILE A 98 1.94 2.08 17.50
N VAL A 99 1.92 0.84 17.02
CA VAL A 99 2.23 -0.35 17.81
C VAL A 99 3.41 -1.08 17.17
N ALA A 100 4.40 -1.46 17.97
CA ALA A 100 5.45 -2.38 17.57
C ALA A 100 5.28 -3.72 18.30
N LEU A 101 5.25 -4.80 17.53
CA LEU A 101 5.16 -6.16 18.01
C LEU A 101 6.45 -6.91 17.70
N ASP A 102 6.85 -7.81 18.58
CA ASP A 102 7.92 -8.76 18.29
C ASP A 102 7.48 -9.69 17.14
N ALA A 103 8.24 -9.72 16.05
CA ALA A 103 7.82 -10.41 14.83
C ALA A 103 7.69 -11.94 15.01
N LYS A 104 8.38 -12.51 15.99
CA LYS A 104 8.39 -13.95 16.28
C LYS A 104 7.22 -14.38 17.18
N THR A 105 6.83 -13.53 18.13
CA THR A 105 5.89 -13.88 19.20
C THR A 105 4.58 -13.10 19.17
N GLY A 106 4.52 -12.00 18.43
CA GLY A 106 3.38 -11.09 18.37
C GLY A 106 3.21 -10.23 19.64
N LYS A 107 4.10 -10.34 20.63
CA LYS A 107 4.01 -9.57 21.88
C LYS A 107 4.26 -8.09 21.60
N GLU A 108 3.43 -7.22 22.18
CA GLU A 108 3.65 -5.78 22.17
C GLU A 108 5.00 -5.46 22.84
N VAL A 109 5.88 -4.81 22.09
CA VAL A 109 7.18 -4.32 22.58
C VAL A 109 7.00 -2.90 23.09
N TRP A 110 6.32 -2.06 22.31
CA TRP A 110 5.92 -0.72 22.69
C TRP A 110 4.70 -0.27 21.90
N LYS A 111 4.02 0.75 22.43
CA LYS A 111 3.02 1.52 21.70
C LYS A 111 3.16 3.01 22.00
N HIS A 112 2.83 3.83 21.00
CA HIS A 112 2.56 5.25 21.17
C HIS A 112 1.10 5.51 20.80
N GLU A 113 0.38 6.30 21.60
CA GLU A 113 -1.03 6.61 21.33
C GLU A 113 -1.32 8.09 21.55
N TYR A 114 -2.23 8.64 20.76
CA TYR A 114 -2.65 10.03 20.82
C TYR A 114 -4.15 10.17 20.53
N ASP A 115 -4.77 11.18 21.15
CA ASP A 115 -6.18 11.47 20.95
C ASP A 115 -6.43 11.93 19.51
N SER A 116 -7.48 11.38 18.89
CA SER A 116 -7.86 11.69 17.53
C SER A 116 -9.38 11.69 17.37
N LYS A 117 -9.93 12.85 17.01
CA LYS A 117 -11.34 13.01 16.66
C LYS A 117 -11.50 12.81 15.17
N TYR A 118 -12.22 11.77 14.77
CA TYR A 118 -12.44 11.53 13.34
C TYR A 118 -13.55 12.41 12.80
N THR A 119 -13.30 12.98 11.61
CA THR A 119 -14.27 13.77 10.83
C THR A 119 -14.41 13.26 9.40
N MET A 120 -14.07 11.99 9.17
CA MET A 120 -13.97 11.32 7.86
C MET A 120 -14.99 10.18 7.74
N SER A 121 -15.25 9.72 6.52
CA SER A 121 -15.98 8.49 6.21
C SER A 121 -15.06 7.27 6.33
N TYR A 122 -15.65 6.07 6.43
CA TYR A 122 -14.93 4.83 6.70
C TYR A 122 -14.02 4.94 7.94
N PRO A 123 -14.57 5.22 9.12
CA PRO A 123 -13.79 5.70 10.26
C PRO A 123 -13.07 4.61 11.07
N ALA A 124 -12.79 3.45 10.46
CA ALA A 124 -12.22 2.30 11.18
C ALA A 124 -10.84 2.59 11.77
N GLY A 125 -9.98 3.33 11.06
CA GLY A 125 -8.66 3.71 11.59
C GLY A 125 -7.67 4.25 10.54
N PRO A 126 -6.38 4.37 10.91
CA PRO A 126 -5.26 4.72 10.03
C PRO A 126 -5.17 3.87 8.76
N ARG A 127 -4.60 4.43 7.68
CA ARG A 127 -4.55 3.80 6.35
C ARG A 127 -3.15 3.61 5.79
N ALA A 128 -2.21 4.46 6.17
CA ALA A 128 -0.86 4.41 5.65
C ALA A 128 0.00 3.40 6.42
N THR A 129 0.67 2.49 5.71
CA THR A 129 1.79 1.69 6.23
C THR A 129 2.84 2.62 6.86
N PRO A 130 3.34 2.29 8.06
CA PRO A 130 4.55 2.89 8.59
C PRO A 130 5.75 2.71 7.64
N VAL A 131 6.71 3.63 7.71
CA VAL A 131 8.02 3.50 7.06
C VAL A 131 9.08 3.31 8.14
N VAL A 132 9.93 2.30 8.02
CA VAL A 132 10.98 1.99 9.00
C VAL A 132 12.34 2.04 8.32
N GLN A 133 13.22 2.90 8.82
CA GLN A 133 14.57 3.06 8.27
C GLN A 133 15.47 3.74 9.31
N ASP A 134 16.77 3.44 9.29
CA ASP A 134 17.79 4.15 10.08
C ASP A 134 17.45 4.21 11.59
N GLY A 135 16.91 3.11 12.14
CA GLY A 135 16.50 3.02 13.55
C GLY A 135 15.28 3.88 13.93
N LYS A 136 14.52 4.38 12.95
CA LYS A 136 13.33 5.20 13.16
C LYS A 136 12.12 4.64 12.44
N VAL A 137 10.93 4.99 12.92
CA VAL A 137 9.65 4.72 12.28
C VAL A 137 8.90 6.03 12.05
N TRP A 138 8.39 6.20 10.83
CA TRP A 138 7.54 7.33 10.45
C TRP A 138 6.13 6.85 10.11
N THR A 139 5.14 7.57 10.61
CA THR A 139 3.73 7.27 10.37
C THR A 139 2.96 8.53 10.00
N ILE A 140 1.84 8.36 9.31
CA ILE A 140 0.82 9.40 9.14
C ILE A 140 -0.54 8.83 9.56
N GLY A 141 -1.16 9.47 10.55
CA GLY A 141 -2.49 9.15 11.04
C GLY A 141 -3.57 9.56 10.05
N ALA A 142 -4.79 9.04 10.22
CA ALA A 142 -5.87 9.32 9.28
C ALA A 142 -6.32 10.80 9.29
N MET A 143 -5.97 11.52 10.37
CA MET A 143 -6.21 12.96 10.55
C MET A 143 -5.00 13.84 10.20
N GLY A 144 -3.93 13.27 9.63
CA GLY A 144 -2.77 14.05 9.15
C GLY A 144 -1.72 14.33 10.23
N ASP A 145 -1.76 13.59 11.35
CA ASP A 145 -0.73 13.62 12.38
C ASP A 145 0.46 12.76 11.94
N ILE A 146 1.61 13.39 11.73
CA ILE A 146 2.86 12.73 11.37
C ILE A 146 3.71 12.57 12.62
N TYR A 147 4.24 11.37 12.83
CA TYR A 147 5.18 11.09 13.90
C TYR A 147 6.45 10.48 13.34
N CYS A 148 7.58 10.84 13.93
CA CYS A 148 8.84 10.11 13.84
C CYS A 148 9.19 9.61 15.24
N LEU A 149 9.41 8.31 15.37
CA LEU A 149 9.74 7.68 16.64
C LEU A 149 11.03 6.87 16.53
N ASP A 150 11.72 6.70 17.65
CA ASP A 150 12.74 5.66 17.80
C ASP A 150 12.08 4.30 17.58
N ALA A 151 12.58 3.54 16.60
CA ALA A 151 11.94 2.30 16.16
C ALA A 151 11.95 1.21 17.25
N LYS A 152 12.94 1.21 18.14
CA LYS A 152 13.08 0.20 19.20
C LYS A 152 12.34 0.58 20.48
N LYS A 153 12.19 1.88 20.75
CA LYS A 153 11.67 2.39 22.02
C LYS A 153 10.26 2.98 21.93
N GLY A 154 9.79 3.33 20.72
CA GLY A 154 8.53 4.05 20.55
C GLY A 154 8.54 5.47 21.10
N THR A 155 9.72 6.03 21.37
CA THR A 155 9.85 7.40 21.87
C THR A 155 9.70 8.38 20.71
N VAL A 156 8.78 9.34 20.83
CA VAL A 156 8.60 10.39 19.82
C VAL A 156 9.85 11.25 19.74
N LEU A 157 10.44 11.34 18.55
CA LEU A 157 11.59 12.19 18.25
C LEU A 157 11.13 13.57 17.75
N TRP A 158 10.09 13.59 16.91
CA TRP A 158 9.38 14.79 16.49
C TRP A 158 8.00 14.43 15.97
N SER A 159 7.09 15.41 15.91
CA SER A 159 5.77 15.28 15.30
C SER A 159 5.39 16.53 14.49
N LYS A 160 4.42 16.37 13.59
CA LYS A 160 3.88 17.42 12.72
C LYS A 160 2.37 17.20 12.54
N SER A 161 1.58 18.24 12.39
CA SER A 161 0.15 18.13 12.09
C SER A 161 -0.15 18.85 10.78
N LEU A 162 -0.51 18.11 9.74
CA LEU A 162 -0.80 18.72 8.43
C LEU A 162 -1.95 19.73 8.50
N ILE A 163 -2.95 19.47 9.35
CA ILE A 163 -4.07 20.40 9.57
C ILE A 163 -3.57 21.72 10.17
N LYS A 164 -2.81 21.65 11.27
CA LYS A 164 -2.37 22.86 12.00
C LYS A 164 -1.27 23.62 11.27
N ASP A 165 -0.32 22.90 10.68
CA ASP A 165 0.91 23.48 10.15
C ASP A 165 0.79 23.88 8.67
N TYR A 166 -0.16 23.29 7.93
CA TYR A 166 -0.31 23.47 6.48
C TYR A 166 -1.73 23.85 6.05
N ASP A 167 -2.64 24.11 6.99
CA ASP A 167 -4.05 24.40 6.70
C ASP A 167 -4.70 23.29 5.86
N ALA A 168 -4.32 22.04 6.13
CA ALA A 168 -4.82 20.90 5.38
C ALA A 168 -6.26 20.57 5.78
N SER A 169 -7.09 20.28 4.79
CA SER A 169 -8.42 19.71 4.99
C SER A 169 -8.32 18.19 5.02
N VAL A 170 -9.08 17.55 5.93
CA VAL A 170 -9.16 16.10 6.02
C VAL A 170 -9.88 15.55 4.80
N PRO A 171 -9.24 14.69 3.97
CA PRO A 171 -9.91 14.04 2.85
C PRO A 171 -11.11 13.19 3.30
N VAL A 172 -12.07 12.91 2.41
CA VAL A 172 -13.27 12.10 2.71
C VAL A 172 -12.91 10.77 3.38
N TRP A 173 -11.84 10.11 2.95
CA TRP A 173 -11.33 8.86 3.53
C TRP A 173 -10.07 9.05 4.38
N GLY A 174 -9.82 10.25 4.89
CA GLY A 174 -8.61 10.56 5.68
C GLY A 174 -7.32 10.58 4.85
N PHE A 175 -6.21 10.91 5.51
CA PHE A 175 -4.89 10.85 4.90
C PHE A 175 -4.47 9.38 4.72
N ALA A 176 -4.23 8.98 3.47
CA ALA A 176 -3.94 7.60 3.09
C ALA A 176 -2.67 7.42 2.25
N ALA A 177 -2.08 8.52 1.76
CA ALA A 177 -0.87 8.46 0.96
C ALA A 177 0.32 8.00 1.83
N HIS A 178 0.89 6.85 1.48
CA HIS A 178 2.04 6.29 2.17
C HIS A 178 3.26 7.22 2.07
N LEU A 179 3.87 7.54 3.21
CA LEU A 179 5.08 8.38 3.27
C LEU A 179 6.21 7.79 2.43
N LEU A 180 7.10 8.65 1.94
CA LEU A 180 8.29 8.27 1.18
C LEU A 180 9.53 8.87 1.86
N ILE A 181 10.52 8.03 2.16
CA ILE A 181 11.86 8.50 2.53
C ILE A 181 12.72 8.56 1.27
N ASP A 182 13.33 9.72 1.02
CA ASP A 182 14.36 9.91 -0.01
C ASP A 182 15.55 10.70 0.54
N GLY A 183 16.67 10.01 0.76
CA GLY A 183 17.84 10.60 1.40
C GLY A 183 17.49 11.14 2.79
N ASP A 184 17.58 12.45 2.97
CA ASP A 184 17.21 13.16 4.20
C ASP A 184 15.77 13.70 4.20
N ASN A 185 15.01 13.49 3.12
CA ASN A 185 13.65 13.97 2.99
C ASN A 185 12.64 12.89 3.35
N LEU A 186 11.62 13.26 4.12
CA LEU A 186 10.34 12.59 4.26
C LEU A 186 9.33 13.34 3.39
N VAL A 187 8.83 12.70 2.33
CA VAL A 187 7.86 13.27 1.40
C VAL A 187 6.46 12.77 1.74
N THR A 188 5.49 13.68 1.80
CA THR A 188 4.07 13.41 2.06
C THR A 188 3.18 14.23 1.13
N LEU A 189 1.91 13.81 1.01
CA LEU A 189 0.87 14.71 0.53
C LEU A 189 0.40 15.61 1.68
N GLY A 190 0.24 16.90 1.39
CA GLY A 190 0.02 17.96 2.37
C GLY A 190 -1.37 18.58 2.32
N SER A 191 -1.44 19.78 1.76
CA SER A 191 -2.67 20.57 1.66
C SER A 191 -2.90 21.04 0.23
N ARG A 192 -4.02 21.73 0.01
CA ARG A 192 -4.35 22.28 -1.31
C ARG A 192 -3.36 23.32 -1.82
N LYS A 193 -2.67 24.02 -0.91
CA LYS A 193 -1.67 25.06 -1.22
C LYS A 193 -0.24 24.52 -1.19
N ALA A 194 -0.09 23.22 -0.92
CA ALA A 194 1.19 22.55 -0.73
C ALA A 194 0.95 21.05 -0.87
N VAL A 195 0.65 20.59 -2.10
CA VAL A 195 0.24 19.20 -2.33
C VAL A 195 1.36 18.26 -1.96
N ALA A 196 2.59 18.57 -2.39
CA ALA A 196 3.78 17.81 -2.05
C ALA A 196 4.60 18.59 -1.03
N ILE A 197 4.95 17.95 0.09
CA ILE A 197 5.80 18.53 1.12
C ILE A 197 6.96 17.58 1.37
N ALA A 198 8.18 18.11 1.39
CA ALA A 198 9.32 17.42 1.97
C ALA A 198 9.68 18.02 3.32
N LEU A 199 9.77 17.15 4.32
CA LEU A 199 10.28 17.45 5.65
C LEU A 199 11.66 16.81 5.80
N ASN A 200 12.55 17.40 6.57
CA ASN A 200 13.78 16.73 6.97
C ASN A 200 13.41 15.55 7.88
N LYS A 201 13.78 14.31 7.49
CA LYS A 201 13.34 13.08 8.16
C LYS A 201 13.74 13.00 9.64
N ASN A 202 14.80 13.70 10.04
CA ASN A 202 15.34 13.68 11.40
C ASN A 202 14.78 14.79 12.30
N THR A 203 14.22 15.87 11.73
CA THR A 203 13.81 17.05 12.51
C THR A 203 12.37 17.49 12.28
N GLY A 204 11.69 16.99 11.24
CA GLY A 204 10.34 17.40 10.85
C GLY A 204 10.26 18.82 10.28
N LYS A 205 11.38 19.52 10.12
CA LYS A 205 11.42 20.87 9.53
C LYS A 205 11.14 20.78 8.03
N GLU A 206 10.35 21.72 7.53
CA GLU A 206 10.10 21.84 6.08
C GLU A 206 11.42 22.10 5.34
N VAL A 207 11.64 21.34 4.27
CA VAL A 207 12.75 21.54 3.33
C VAL A 207 12.24 22.26 2.09
N TRP A 208 11.14 21.76 1.52
CA TRP A 208 10.43 22.39 0.42
C TRP A 208 8.95 21.97 0.41
N LYS A 209 8.13 22.75 -0.27
CA LYS A 209 6.75 22.42 -0.63
C LYS A 209 6.49 22.80 -2.07
N SER A 210 5.58 22.10 -2.72
CA SER A 210 5.28 22.27 -4.14
C SER A 210 3.85 21.89 -4.47
N LEU A 211 3.40 22.40 -5.62
CA LEU A 211 2.09 22.19 -6.22
C LEU A 211 0.94 22.82 -5.41
N GLU A 212 -0.06 23.29 -6.14
CA GLU A 212 -1.32 23.81 -5.61
C GLU A 212 -2.46 23.18 -6.43
N LEU A 213 -3.66 23.12 -5.84
CA LEU A 213 -4.82 22.53 -6.48
C LEU A 213 -6.15 23.26 -6.17
N ASP A 214 -7.03 23.27 -7.15
CA ASP A 214 -8.35 23.92 -7.06
C ASP A 214 -9.43 23.00 -6.48
N SER A 215 -9.26 21.68 -6.66
CA SER A 215 -10.10 20.64 -6.08
C SER A 215 -10.10 20.73 -4.56
N MET A 216 -11.17 20.24 -3.94
CA MET A 216 -11.31 20.27 -2.49
C MET A 216 -10.38 19.27 -1.79
N GLU A 217 -9.82 18.29 -2.50
CA GLU A 217 -9.04 17.20 -1.90
C GLU A 217 -7.72 16.95 -2.62
N ILE A 218 -6.72 16.50 -1.86
CA ILE A 218 -5.35 16.26 -2.33
C ILE A 218 -5.14 14.89 -3.00
N GLY A 219 -6.16 14.03 -3.00
CA GLY A 219 -6.06 12.63 -3.45
C GLY A 219 -5.42 11.71 -2.41
N TYR A 220 -5.08 10.48 -2.83
CA TYR A 220 -4.65 9.41 -1.92
C TYR A 220 -3.36 8.70 -2.37
N CYS A 221 -2.81 9.10 -3.51
CA CYS A 221 -1.75 8.36 -4.18
C CYS A 221 -0.42 8.56 -3.46
N PRO A 222 0.32 7.49 -3.13
CA PRO A 222 1.62 7.62 -2.51
C PRO A 222 2.63 8.33 -3.43
N PRO A 223 3.47 9.25 -2.91
CA PRO A 223 4.66 9.69 -3.62
C PRO A 223 5.57 8.50 -3.97
N VAL A 224 6.13 8.51 -5.18
CA VAL A 224 7.11 7.52 -5.66
C VAL A 224 8.21 8.17 -6.48
N ILE A 225 9.40 7.57 -6.48
CA ILE A 225 10.52 8.05 -7.29
C ILE A 225 10.80 7.06 -8.41
N PHE A 226 10.88 7.59 -9.62
CA PHE A 226 11.28 6.86 -10.83
C PHE A 226 12.40 7.58 -11.55
N THR A 227 13.08 6.88 -12.46
CA THR A 227 14.16 7.49 -13.25
C THR A 227 13.79 7.48 -14.72
N PHE A 228 13.61 8.67 -15.30
CA PHE A 228 13.27 8.85 -16.72
C PHE A 228 14.32 9.72 -17.40
N GLY A 229 14.80 9.31 -18.58
CA GLY A 229 15.86 10.03 -19.30
C GLY A 229 17.12 10.25 -18.47
N GLY A 230 17.48 9.31 -17.60
CA GLY A 230 18.63 9.43 -16.69
C GLY A 230 18.43 10.37 -15.49
N LYS A 231 17.24 10.98 -15.34
CA LYS A 231 16.93 11.88 -14.22
C LYS A 231 15.98 11.22 -13.23
N ARG A 232 16.29 11.30 -11.93
CA ARG A 232 15.37 10.93 -10.85
C ARG A 232 14.24 11.95 -10.76
N GLN A 233 13.02 11.47 -10.66
CA GLN A 233 11.82 12.29 -10.63
C GLN A 233 10.87 11.77 -9.55
N LEU A 234 10.43 12.66 -8.69
CA LEU A 234 9.37 12.40 -7.73
C LEU A 234 8.02 12.54 -8.44
N ILE A 235 7.29 11.45 -8.54
CA ILE A 235 5.96 11.42 -9.13
C ILE A 235 4.93 11.73 -8.05
N ILE A 236 4.14 12.78 -8.29
CA ILE A 236 3.01 13.19 -7.45
C ILE A 236 1.75 13.17 -8.32
N TRP A 237 0.83 12.28 -7.98
CA TRP A 237 -0.47 12.18 -8.65
C TRP A 237 -1.60 12.65 -7.73
N HIS A 238 -2.03 13.88 -7.94
CA HIS A 238 -3.19 14.48 -7.27
C HIS A 238 -4.40 14.50 -8.23
N PRO A 239 -5.61 14.87 -7.75
CA PRO A 239 -6.83 14.71 -8.53
C PRO A 239 -6.95 15.48 -9.84
N GLU A 240 -6.04 16.40 -10.14
CA GLU A 240 -6.09 17.25 -11.33
C GLU A 240 -4.95 16.96 -12.31
N SER A 241 -3.83 16.40 -11.84
CA SER A 241 -2.69 16.09 -12.70
C SER A 241 -1.72 15.07 -12.11
N VAL A 242 -0.95 14.46 -13.01
CA VAL A 242 0.26 13.69 -12.71
C VAL A 242 1.45 14.61 -12.91
N ASN A 243 2.35 14.70 -11.94
CA ASN A 243 3.48 15.63 -11.97
C ASN A 243 4.78 14.88 -11.75
N GLY A 244 5.82 15.24 -12.51
CA GLY A 244 7.20 14.90 -12.19
C GLY A 244 7.87 16.10 -11.54
N LEU A 245 8.38 15.92 -10.32
CA LEU A 245 9.11 16.93 -9.57
C LEU A 245 10.58 16.52 -9.45
N ASP A 246 11.47 17.51 -9.33
CA ASP A 246 12.83 17.28 -8.89
C ASP A 246 12.81 16.92 -7.39
N PRO A 247 13.24 15.73 -6.98
CA PRO A 247 13.14 15.30 -5.58
C PRO A 247 13.98 16.15 -4.61
N ALA A 248 15.03 16.82 -5.11
CA ALA A 248 15.92 17.61 -4.26
C ALA A 248 15.28 18.93 -3.79
N ASN A 249 14.42 19.54 -4.61
CA ASN A 249 13.92 20.90 -4.35
C ASN A 249 12.41 21.08 -4.63
N GLY A 250 11.71 20.04 -5.06
CA GLY A 250 10.28 20.08 -5.36
C GLY A 250 9.91 20.84 -6.63
N LYS A 251 10.87 21.33 -7.42
CA LYS A 251 10.59 22.05 -8.67
C LYS A 251 9.91 21.12 -9.67
N ARG A 252 8.78 21.57 -10.22
CA ARG A 252 8.07 20.83 -11.26
C ARG A 252 8.91 20.75 -12.54
N LEU A 253 9.12 19.53 -13.00
CA LEU A 253 9.79 19.21 -14.26
C LEU A 253 8.77 19.16 -15.40
N TRP A 254 7.65 18.48 -15.17
CA TRP A 254 6.53 18.39 -16.12
C TRP A 254 5.21 18.19 -15.37
N SER A 255 4.10 18.43 -16.07
CA SER A 255 2.74 18.16 -15.60
C SER A 255 1.92 17.52 -16.73
N TYR A 256 1.07 16.57 -16.37
CA TYR A 256 0.08 15.97 -17.25
C TYR A 256 -1.32 16.12 -16.63
N GLU A 257 -2.15 16.96 -17.22
CA GLU A 257 -3.50 17.20 -16.73
C GLU A 257 -4.40 15.97 -16.89
N TRP A 258 -5.01 15.58 -15.78
CA TRP A 258 -5.97 14.48 -15.73
C TRP A 258 -6.88 14.62 -14.51
N ASN A 259 -8.07 15.18 -14.74
CA ASN A 259 -9.10 15.29 -13.72
C ASN A 259 -9.69 13.91 -13.35
N ILE A 260 -9.55 13.55 -12.07
CA ILE A 260 -9.98 12.26 -11.52
C ILE A 260 -11.33 12.39 -10.84
N GLN A 261 -12.29 11.60 -11.28
CA GLN A 261 -13.62 11.60 -10.70
C GLN A 261 -13.57 11.13 -9.24
N ALA A 262 -14.27 11.88 -8.38
CA ALA A 262 -14.29 11.67 -6.93
C ALA A 262 -12.91 11.68 -6.25
N ASN A 263 -11.91 12.34 -6.86
CA ASN A 263 -10.55 12.47 -6.33
C ASN A 263 -9.82 11.14 -6.04
N LEU A 264 -10.27 10.03 -6.64
CA LEU A 264 -9.80 8.67 -6.38
C LEU A 264 -8.43 8.35 -7.04
N THR A 265 -7.40 9.13 -6.75
CA THR A 265 -6.01 8.78 -7.06
C THR A 265 -5.50 7.79 -6.00
N VAL A 266 -5.70 6.49 -6.20
CA VAL A 266 -5.39 5.48 -5.17
C VAL A 266 -4.25 4.54 -5.58
N PRO A 267 -4.28 3.87 -6.75
CA PRO A 267 -3.20 2.95 -7.13
C PRO A 267 -1.85 3.67 -7.27
N THR A 268 -0.78 2.99 -6.89
CA THR A 268 0.58 3.53 -7.07
C THR A 268 0.99 3.43 -8.55
N PRO A 269 1.50 4.50 -9.20
CA PRO A 269 1.95 4.44 -10.59
C PRO A 269 3.06 3.40 -10.80
N ARG A 270 3.18 2.84 -12.01
CA ARG A 270 4.21 1.84 -12.35
C ARG A 270 5.09 2.30 -13.49
N GLN A 271 6.41 2.20 -13.30
CA GLN A 271 7.38 2.47 -14.36
C GLN A 271 7.65 1.21 -15.18
N VAL A 272 7.69 1.35 -16.52
CA VAL A 272 8.13 0.32 -17.47
C VAL A 272 9.02 1.00 -18.51
N GLY A 273 10.34 0.86 -18.37
CA GLY A 273 11.29 1.60 -19.20
C GLY A 273 11.09 3.12 -19.08
N ASP A 274 10.84 3.79 -20.21
CA ASP A 274 10.53 5.22 -20.29
C ASP A 274 9.04 5.54 -20.11
N LYS A 275 8.23 4.56 -19.72
CA LYS A 275 6.77 4.70 -19.60
C LYS A 275 6.30 4.68 -18.15
N LEU A 276 5.21 5.39 -17.91
CA LEU A 276 4.50 5.47 -16.64
C LEU A 276 3.06 5.01 -16.84
N PHE A 277 2.71 3.89 -16.23
CA PHE A 277 1.36 3.34 -16.21
C PHE A 277 0.59 3.82 -14.98
N LEU A 278 -0.64 4.28 -15.20
CA LEU A 278 -1.57 4.71 -14.16
C LEU A 278 -2.95 4.11 -14.39
N THR A 279 -3.71 3.89 -13.31
CA THR A 279 -5.10 3.45 -13.38
C THR A 279 -5.91 4.04 -12.24
N ALA A 280 -7.15 4.45 -12.52
CA ALA A 280 -8.10 4.95 -11.57
C ALA A 280 -9.48 4.32 -11.79
N PHE A 281 -10.26 4.22 -10.72
CA PHE A 281 -11.55 3.54 -10.69
C PHE A 281 -12.51 3.98 -11.81
N TYR A 282 -12.89 5.26 -11.82
CA TYR A 282 -13.83 5.79 -12.82
C TYR A 282 -13.16 6.11 -14.16
N ASN A 283 -11.91 6.59 -14.11
CA ASN A 283 -11.24 7.14 -15.30
C ASN A 283 -10.50 6.09 -16.14
N GLY A 284 -10.34 4.87 -15.62
CA GLY A 284 -9.59 3.80 -16.27
C GLY A 284 -8.08 4.03 -16.26
N SER A 285 -7.40 3.46 -17.26
CA SER A 285 -5.93 3.43 -17.33
C SER A 285 -5.36 4.41 -18.34
N ARG A 286 -4.12 4.84 -18.10
CA ARG A 286 -3.32 5.61 -19.04
C ARG A 286 -1.89 5.09 -19.06
N MET A 287 -1.26 5.19 -20.23
CA MET A 287 0.17 5.04 -20.39
C MET A 287 0.76 6.35 -20.87
N LEU A 288 1.71 6.87 -20.11
CA LEU A 288 2.47 8.07 -20.45
C LEU A 288 3.89 7.66 -20.82
N GLN A 289 4.46 8.28 -21.85
CA GLN A 289 5.91 8.29 -22.06
C GLN A 289 6.47 9.49 -21.30
N VAL A 290 7.56 9.29 -20.59
CA VAL A 290 8.18 10.31 -19.73
C VAL A 290 9.66 10.42 -20.09
N THR A 291 10.10 11.65 -20.35
CA THR A 291 11.51 12.00 -20.57
C THR A 291 12.10 12.67 -19.33
N ALA A 292 13.32 13.22 -19.41
CA ALA A 292 13.95 13.92 -18.29
C ALA A 292 13.14 15.15 -17.81
N ASP A 293 12.33 15.75 -18.68
CA ASP A 293 11.68 17.04 -18.51
C ASP A 293 10.30 17.15 -19.20
N GLY A 294 9.81 16.06 -19.79
CA GLY A 294 8.59 16.06 -20.60
C GLY A 294 7.75 14.81 -20.41
N VAL A 295 6.49 14.92 -20.82
CA VAL A 295 5.52 13.83 -20.75
C VAL A 295 4.61 13.86 -21.97
N LYS A 296 4.27 12.69 -22.49
CA LYS A 296 3.34 12.51 -23.60
C LYS A 296 2.44 11.33 -23.33
N GLU A 297 1.14 11.48 -23.52
CA GLU A 297 0.25 10.32 -23.48
C GLU A 297 0.47 9.42 -24.71
N LEU A 298 0.66 8.12 -24.47
CA LEU A 298 0.72 7.10 -25.51
C LEU A 298 -0.68 6.55 -25.79
N TRP A 299 -1.42 6.23 -24.73
CA TRP A 299 -2.80 5.78 -24.84
C TRP A 299 -3.55 6.00 -23.53
N ARG A 300 -4.88 6.02 -23.64
CA ARG A 300 -5.82 5.96 -22.51
C ARG A 300 -6.91 4.92 -22.77
N SER A 301 -7.44 4.34 -21.71
CA SER A 301 -8.55 3.40 -21.77
C SER A 301 -9.76 4.04 -22.45
N LYS A 302 -10.42 3.25 -23.29
CA LYS A 302 -11.70 3.60 -23.93
C LYS A 302 -12.83 2.89 -23.17
N GLY A 303 -13.95 3.57 -22.97
CA GLY A 303 -15.08 3.04 -22.21
C GLY A 303 -16.01 4.16 -21.78
N ARG A 304 -17.29 3.83 -21.53
CA ARG A 304 -18.29 4.83 -21.10
C ARG A 304 -18.23 5.08 -19.59
N ASN A 305 -17.88 4.07 -18.82
CA ASN A 305 -17.86 4.09 -17.36
C ASN A 305 -17.06 2.89 -16.80
N GLU A 306 -17.01 2.78 -15.48
CA GLU A 306 -16.30 1.75 -14.74
C GLU A 306 -16.90 0.33 -14.84
N GLN A 307 -18.04 0.15 -15.53
CA GLN A 307 -18.69 -1.15 -15.74
C GLN A 307 -18.34 -1.75 -17.10
N ASP A 308 -18.35 -0.95 -18.16
CA ASP A 308 -18.00 -1.35 -19.53
C ASP A 308 -16.55 -0.93 -19.85
N THR A 309 -15.61 -1.80 -19.47
CA THR A 309 -14.19 -1.44 -19.32
C THR A 309 -13.30 -2.31 -20.21
N GLN A 310 -12.52 -1.66 -21.09
CA GLN A 310 -11.57 -2.35 -21.99
C GLN A 310 -10.19 -2.59 -21.38
N ALA A 311 -9.80 -1.78 -20.38
CA ALA A 311 -8.50 -1.85 -19.72
C ALA A 311 -8.66 -2.02 -18.19
N LEU A 312 -7.60 -1.75 -17.42
CA LEU A 312 -7.69 -1.75 -15.96
C LEU A 312 -8.42 -0.52 -15.43
N HIS A 313 -9.27 -0.75 -14.44
CA HIS A 313 -9.95 0.28 -13.64
C HIS A 313 -9.74 -0.07 -12.16
N SER A 314 -8.48 -0.14 -11.74
CA SER A 314 -8.17 -0.53 -10.37
C SER A 314 -8.49 0.60 -9.40
N ILE A 315 -8.91 0.23 -8.20
CA ILE A 315 -9.21 1.18 -7.12
C ILE A 315 -8.17 1.07 -6.01
N MET A 316 -8.19 -0.01 -5.22
CA MET A 316 -7.29 -0.18 -4.08
C MET A 316 -6.00 -0.94 -4.43
N PRO A 317 -6.05 -2.12 -5.07
CA PRO A 317 -4.82 -2.85 -5.34
C PRO A 317 -4.03 -2.17 -6.44
N THR A 318 -2.73 -1.98 -6.19
CA THR A 318 -1.79 -1.50 -7.19
C THR A 318 -1.51 -2.61 -8.20
N PRO A 319 -1.71 -2.39 -9.51
CA PRO A 319 -1.38 -3.39 -10.53
C PRO A 319 0.10 -3.78 -10.52
N PHE A 320 0.39 -5.00 -10.94
CA PHE A 320 1.74 -5.46 -11.22
C PHE A 320 1.96 -5.50 -12.72
N ILE A 321 3.18 -5.22 -13.19
CA ILE A 321 3.52 -5.26 -14.60
C ILE A 321 4.73 -6.16 -14.80
N GLU A 322 4.59 -7.13 -15.70
CA GLU A 322 5.65 -8.06 -16.10
C GLU A 322 5.79 -8.02 -17.63
N GLY A 323 6.96 -7.57 -18.09
CA GLY A 323 7.18 -7.30 -19.51
C GLY A 323 6.13 -6.34 -20.06
N LYS A 324 5.34 -6.81 -21.04
CA LYS A 324 4.27 -6.04 -21.68
C LYS A 324 2.87 -6.29 -21.11
N VAL A 325 2.74 -7.04 -20.01
CA VAL A 325 1.44 -7.40 -19.45
C VAL A 325 1.28 -6.78 -18.08
N ALA A 326 0.18 -6.05 -17.88
CA ALA A 326 -0.23 -5.56 -16.58
C ALA A 326 -1.35 -6.44 -16.01
N TYR A 327 -1.18 -6.86 -14.76
CA TYR A 327 -2.14 -7.62 -13.97
C TYR A 327 -2.73 -6.75 -12.86
N GLY A 328 -4.05 -6.73 -12.72
CA GLY A 328 -4.68 -5.96 -11.65
C GLY A 328 -6.14 -6.33 -11.45
N VAL A 329 -6.65 -6.03 -10.25
CA VAL A 329 -8.07 -6.19 -9.93
C VAL A 329 -8.81 -4.89 -10.24
N CYS A 330 -9.90 -4.98 -10.99
CA CYS A 330 -10.72 -3.86 -11.42
C CYS A 330 -11.90 -3.59 -10.47
N SER A 331 -12.55 -2.45 -10.73
CA SER A 331 -13.78 -1.92 -10.15
C SER A 331 -14.81 -2.89 -9.58
N TYR A 332 -15.03 -4.05 -10.21
CA TYR A 332 -16.03 -5.02 -9.80
C TYR A 332 -15.46 -6.42 -9.54
N GLY A 333 -14.20 -6.50 -9.09
CA GLY A 333 -13.57 -7.76 -8.70
C GLY A 333 -12.95 -8.55 -9.84
N GLN A 334 -12.92 -8.01 -11.06
CA GLN A 334 -12.23 -8.65 -12.17
C GLN A 334 -10.72 -8.60 -11.96
N LEU A 335 -10.08 -9.74 -11.69
CA LEU A 335 -8.66 -9.87 -11.98
C LEU A 335 -8.49 -9.88 -13.51
N ARG A 336 -7.65 -9.01 -14.03
CA ARG A 336 -7.42 -8.89 -15.48
C ARG A 336 -5.95 -8.91 -15.82
N ALA A 337 -5.65 -9.38 -17.02
CA ALA A 337 -4.45 -9.05 -17.74
C ALA A 337 -4.77 -8.12 -18.91
N ILE A 338 -3.94 -7.10 -19.11
CA ILE A 338 -3.96 -6.23 -20.28
C ILE A 338 -2.59 -6.19 -20.95
N ASP A 339 -2.55 -6.09 -22.27
CA ASP A 339 -1.34 -5.79 -23.02
C ASP A 339 -1.13 -4.26 -23.02
N ILE A 340 -0.09 -3.80 -22.35
CA ILE A 340 0.20 -2.36 -22.21
C ILE A 340 0.85 -1.74 -23.44
N GLU A 341 1.30 -2.55 -24.39
CA GLU A 341 1.86 -2.10 -25.66
C GLU A 341 0.77 -2.02 -26.75
N ASP A 342 -0.25 -2.87 -26.68
CA ASP A 342 -1.43 -2.84 -27.55
C ASP A 342 -2.59 -2.02 -26.92
N GLY A 343 -2.30 -0.77 -26.56
CA GLY A 343 -3.33 0.20 -26.13
C GLY A 343 -4.13 -0.20 -24.88
N GLY A 344 -3.59 -1.08 -24.03
CA GLY A 344 -4.30 -1.59 -22.85
C GLY A 344 -5.33 -2.67 -23.16
N LYS A 345 -5.19 -3.38 -24.29
CA LYS A 345 -6.11 -4.46 -24.70
C LYS A 345 -6.20 -5.55 -23.64
N ARG A 346 -7.42 -5.82 -23.17
CA ARG A 346 -7.70 -6.95 -22.28
C ARG A 346 -7.37 -8.28 -22.96
N LEU A 347 -6.47 -9.03 -22.33
CA LEU A 347 -6.10 -10.39 -22.72
C LEU A 347 -7.08 -11.40 -22.13
N TRP A 348 -7.41 -11.25 -20.85
CA TRP A 348 -8.40 -12.07 -20.15
C TRP A 348 -8.95 -11.33 -18.92
N GLU A 349 -10.05 -11.84 -18.38
CA GLU A 349 -10.57 -11.48 -17.06
C GLU A 349 -11.07 -12.71 -16.31
N ASP A 350 -10.94 -12.69 -14.99
CA ASP A 350 -11.30 -13.75 -14.07
C ASP A 350 -11.82 -13.15 -12.75
N TYR A 351 -12.77 -13.82 -12.08
CA TYR A 351 -13.35 -13.37 -10.80
C TYR A 351 -13.00 -14.30 -9.62
N THR A 352 -12.36 -15.43 -9.89
CA THR A 352 -12.05 -16.49 -8.93
C THR A 352 -11.15 -15.96 -7.81
N ALA A 353 -10.14 -15.18 -8.15
CA ALA A 353 -9.17 -14.64 -7.18
C ALA A 353 -9.81 -13.71 -6.13
N THR A 354 -10.88 -12.99 -6.49
CA THR A 354 -11.65 -12.16 -5.55
C THR A 354 -12.80 -12.93 -4.88
N GLY A 355 -12.95 -14.21 -5.22
CA GLY A 355 -13.99 -15.10 -4.74
C GLY A 355 -15.39 -14.73 -5.23
N ALA A 356 -15.51 -13.88 -6.25
CA ALA A 356 -16.79 -13.41 -6.74
C ALA A 356 -17.30 -14.32 -7.88
N VAL A 357 -18.57 -14.74 -7.81
CA VAL A 357 -19.25 -15.48 -8.90
C VAL A 357 -19.91 -14.54 -9.91
N LYS A 358 -19.98 -13.25 -9.58
CA LYS A 358 -20.54 -12.17 -10.40
C LYS A 358 -19.82 -10.85 -10.06
N PRO A 359 -19.93 -9.80 -10.89
CA PRO A 359 -19.33 -8.50 -10.60
C PRO A 359 -19.72 -7.97 -9.21
N GLU A 360 -18.72 -7.73 -8.35
CA GLU A 360 -18.88 -7.20 -6.99
C GLU A 360 -18.12 -5.90 -6.85
N ARG A 361 -18.85 -4.80 -6.66
CA ARG A 361 -18.25 -3.46 -6.61
C ARG A 361 -17.21 -3.38 -5.49
N TRP A 362 -16.02 -2.89 -5.86
CA TRP A 362 -14.84 -2.75 -5.00
C TRP A 362 -14.25 -4.05 -4.48
N ALA A 363 -14.61 -5.18 -5.10
CA ALA A 363 -13.97 -6.43 -4.78
C ALA A 363 -12.48 -6.42 -5.20
N ASN A 364 -11.63 -7.05 -4.40
CA ASN A 364 -10.20 -6.78 -4.41
C ASN A 364 -9.36 -7.99 -3.93
N ALA A 365 -8.18 -8.13 -4.54
CA ALA A 365 -7.07 -8.88 -4.00
C ALA A 365 -5.75 -8.11 -4.22
N PHE A 366 -4.84 -8.18 -3.25
CA PHE A 366 -3.50 -7.61 -3.33
C PHE A 366 -2.55 -8.62 -3.96
N LEU A 367 -1.87 -8.23 -5.05
CA LEU A 367 -0.96 -9.09 -5.80
C LEU A 367 0.48 -8.92 -5.29
N THR A 368 1.13 -10.01 -4.90
CA THR A 368 2.54 -10.02 -4.47
C THR A 368 3.30 -11.10 -5.25
N PRO A 369 4.09 -10.75 -6.27
CA PRO A 369 4.96 -11.70 -6.95
C PRO A 369 6.04 -12.25 -6.01
N ASN A 370 6.32 -13.54 -6.14
CA ASN A 370 7.42 -14.23 -5.46
C ASN A 370 7.93 -15.36 -6.36
N GLU A 371 9.19 -15.27 -6.78
CA GLU A 371 9.81 -16.21 -7.72
C GLU A 371 8.97 -16.38 -9.02
N ASP A 372 8.43 -17.57 -9.26
CA ASP A 372 7.67 -17.98 -10.44
C ASP A 372 6.15 -17.94 -10.24
N ARG A 373 5.69 -17.38 -9.11
CA ARG A 373 4.29 -17.40 -8.68
C ARG A 373 3.88 -16.09 -8.03
N TYR A 374 2.61 -16.00 -7.70
CA TYR A 374 1.99 -14.86 -7.07
C TYR A 374 1.26 -15.31 -5.80
N PHE A 375 1.41 -14.52 -4.75
CA PHE A 375 0.56 -14.55 -3.58
C PHE A 375 -0.52 -13.48 -3.72
N LEU A 376 -1.79 -13.89 -3.69
CA LEU A 376 -2.93 -12.99 -3.76
C LEU A 376 -3.68 -13.04 -2.44
N PHE A 377 -3.64 -11.94 -1.68
CA PHE A 377 -4.44 -11.81 -0.46
C PHE A 377 -5.73 -11.07 -0.79
N ASN A 378 -6.87 -11.77 -0.75
CA ASN A 378 -8.17 -11.20 -1.11
C ASN A 378 -8.87 -10.61 0.10
N GLU A 379 -9.89 -9.80 -0.15
CA GLU A 379 -10.63 -9.13 0.92
C GLU A 379 -11.55 -10.06 1.74
N LYS A 380 -11.66 -11.33 1.37
CA LYS A 380 -12.33 -12.36 2.18
C LYS A 380 -11.38 -12.94 3.23
N GLY A 381 -10.12 -12.52 3.22
CA GLY A 381 -9.08 -12.99 4.13
C GLY A 381 -8.43 -14.30 3.69
N ASP A 382 -8.61 -14.68 2.43
CA ASP A 382 -7.92 -15.82 1.84
C ASP A 382 -6.56 -15.38 1.28
N LEU A 383 -5.55 -16.23 1.49
CA LEU A 383 -4.29 -16.19 0.77
C LEU A 383 -4.31 -17.27 -0.32
N ILE A 384 -4.04 -16.85 -1.54
CA ILE A 384 -4.03 -17.70 -2.73
C ILE A 384 -2.62 -17.76 -3.29
N ILE A 385 -2.15 -18.97 -3.62
CA ILE A 385 -0.97 -19.18 -4.46
C ILE A 385 -1.46 -19.38 -5.89
N ALA A 386 -0.95 -18.60 -6.84
CA ALA A 386 -1.36 -18.69 -8.23
C ALA A 386 -0.22 -18.38 -9.20
N THR A 387 -0.43 -18.73 -10.47
CA THR A 387 0.37 -18.21 -11.59
C THR A 387 -0.47 -17.23 -12.39
N LEU A 388 0.14 -16.10 -12.78
CA LEU A 388 -0.44 -15.13 -13.72
C LEU A 388 0.37 -15.18 -14.99
N SER A 389 -0.30 -15.29 -16.13
CA SER A 389 0.34 -15.33 -17.45
C SER A 389 -0.48 -14.53 -18.47
N PRO A 390 0.07 -14.19 -19.64
CA PRO A 390 -0.70 -13.54 -20.71
C PRO A 390 -1.93 -14.34 -21.16
N THR A 391 -1.95 -15.66 -20.93
CA THR A 391 -3.02 -16.57 -21.34
C THR A 391 -4.05 -16.85 -20.25
N GLY A 392 -3.76 -16.54 -18.99
CA GLY A 392 -4.74 -16.71 -17.92
C GLY A 392 -4.18 -16.66 -16.50
N TYR A 393 -5.11 -16.66 -15.55
CA TYR A 393 -4.92 -16.94 -14.13
C TYR A 393 -5.06 -18.44 -13.88
N LYS A 394 -4.16 -19.02 -13.07
CA LYS A 394 -4.30 -20.39 -12.57
C LYS A 394 -4.04 -20.43 -11.07
N GLU A 395 -5.10 -20.68 -10.31
CA GLU A 395 -5.04 -21.00 -8.89
C GLU A 395 -4.27 -22.30 -8.68
N ILE A 396 -3.28 -22.28 -7.78
CA ILE A 396 -2.51 -23.45 -7.35
C ILE A 396 -3.09 -23.99 -6.04
N ASP A 397 -3.31 -23.11 -5.07
CA ASP A 397 -3.81 -23.46 -3.75
C ASP A 397 -4.37 -22.23 -3.03
N LYS A 398 -5.19 -22.45 -2.00
CA LYS A 398 -5.83 -21.39 -1.21
C LYS A 398 -5.97 -21.79 0.25
N ALA A 399 -5.66 -20.85 1.14
CA ALA A 399 -5.88 -20.98 2.57
C ALA A 399 -6.57 -19.74 3.15
N HIS A 400 -7.55 -19.95 4.02
CA HIS A 400 -8.20 -18.87 4.76
C HIS A 400 -7.34 -18.48 5.97
N LEU A 401 -6.99 -17.20 6.11
CA LEU A 401 -6.09 -16.73 7.17
C LEU A 401 -6.83 -15.92 8.25
N ILE A 402 -7.77 -15.08 7.87
CA ILE A 402 -8.38 -14.12 8.79
C ILE A 402 -9.81 -13.77 8.37
N GLU A 403 -10.71 -13.62 9.33
CA GLU A 403 -12.10 -13.26 9.02
C GLU A 403 -12.20 -11.80 8.57
N PRO A 404 -13.06 -11.49 7.57
CA PRO A 404 -13.39 -10.11 7.25
C PRO A 404 -14.21 -9.46 8.35
N THR A 405 -13.94 -8.17 8.61
CA THR A 405 -14.61 -7.41 9.68
C THR A 405 -15.14 -6.05 9.24
N GLY A 406 -14.54 -5.47 8.19
CA GLY A 406 -14.89 -4.14 7.71
C GLY A 406 -16.22 -4.17 6.99
N ILE A 407 -17.14 -3.27 7.33
CA ILE A 407 -18.45 -3.21 6.66
C ILE A 407 -18.32 -2.30 5.44
N LEU A 408 -18.41 -2.90 4.26
CA LEU A 408 -18.57 -2.16 3.01
C LEU A 408 -19.96 -1.51 2.97
N ALA A 409 -20.09 -0.38 2.29
CA ALA A 409 -21.41 0.13 1.97
C ALA A 409 -22.09 -0.71 0.87
N GLY A 410 -23.33 -1.17 1.09
CA GLY A 410 -24.13 -1.85 0.07
C GLY A 410 -25.58 -1.41 0.07
N GLY A 411 -26.11 -1.05 -1.11
CA GLY A 411 -27.53 -0.80 -1.41
C GLY A 411 -28.20 0.36 -0.64
N LYS A 412 -29.39 0.79 -1.11
CA LYS A 412 -30.25 1.73 -0.36
C LYS A 412 -30.64 1.07 0.98
N MET A 413 -29.95 1.40 2.07
CA MET A 413 -30.23 1.00 3.46
C MET A 413 -29.49 -0.22 4.05
N GLY A 414 -28.15 -0.24 4.02
CA GLY A 414 -27.38 -0.92 5.07
C GLY A 414 -27.49 -2.44 5.11
N GLY A 415 -26.62 -3.10 4.34
CA GLY A 415 -26.43 -4.56 4.38
C GLY A 415 -25.24 -4.98 3.55
N GLY A 416 -24.16 -4.19 3.57
CA GLY A 416 -23.02 -4.41 2.68
C GLY A 416 -22.14 -5.58 3.09
N ARG A 417 -21.32 -6.01 2.14
CA ARG A 417 -20.38 -7.12 2.28
C ARG A 417 -19.32 -6.83 3.35
N VAL A 418 -18.92 -7.85 4.09
CA VAL A 418 -17.82 -7.73 5.05
C VAL A 418 -16.50 -7.95 4.32
N VAL A 419 -15.49 -7.11 4.58
CA VAL A 419 -14.22 -7.08 3.84
C VAL A 419 -13.02 -6.94 4.78
N VAL A 420 -11.85 -7.36 4.29
CA VAL A 420 -10.52 -6.97 4.77
C VAL A 420 -9.87 -6.10 3.70
N TRP A 421 -9.70 -4.81 3.99
CA TRP A 421 -9.05 -3.87 3.08
C TRP A 421 -7.72 -3.36 3.62
N SER A 422 -6.93 -4.29 4.16
CA SER A 422 -5.55 -4.07 4.55
C SER A 422 -4.65 -4.92 3.68
N HIS A 423 -3.59 -4.32 3.14
CA HIS A 423 -2.56 -5.09 2.46
C HIS A 423 -1.76 -5.93 3.47
N PRO A 424 -1.23 -7.10 3.05
CA PRO A 424 -0.32 -7.89 3.85
C PRO A 424 1.11 -7.32 3.83
N ALA A 425 1.95 -7.78 4.75
CA ALA A 425 3.40 -7.69 4.65
C ALA A 425 4.04 -9.08 4.61
N TYR A 426 5.21 -9.19 4.01
CA TYR A 426 5.95 -10.44 3.89
C TYR A 426 7.40 -10.26 4.34
N ALA A 427 7.79 -10.95 5.41
CA ALA A 427 9.16 -10.95 5.91
C ALA A 427 9.40 -12.21 6.73
N TYR A 428 10.65 -12.67 6.87
CA TYR A 428 10.99 -13.86 7.67
C TYR A 428 10.20 -15.11 7.26
N ARG A 429 9.99 -15.30 5.96
CA ARG A 429 9.16 -16.36 5.36
C ARG A 429 7.76 -16.39 5.96
N THR A 430 7.23 -15.23 6.33
CA THR A 430 6.00 -15.09 7.11
C THR A 430 5.14 -14.02 6.47
N ILE A 431 3.85 -14.29 6.35
CA ILE A 431 2.85 -13.28 6.00
C ILE A 431 2.24 -12.70 7.28
N TYR A 432 2.11 -11.38 7.31
CA TYR A 432 1.46 -10.63 8.37
C TYR A 432 0.19 -9.98 7.82
N VAL A 433 -0.96 -10.32 8.39
CA VAL A 433 -2.29 -9.87 7.96
C VAL A 433 -3.09 -9.31 9.12
N ARG A 434 -3.95 -8.33 8.86
CA ARG A 434 -4.80 -7.72 9.88
C ARG A 434 -6.23 -7.48 9.39
N ASN A 435 -7.18 -7.53 10.32
CA ASN A 435 -8.58 -7.07 10.18
C ASN A 435 -8.87 -6.11 11.35
N ASP A 436 -10.05 -5.50 11.46
CA ASP A 436 -10.36 -4.47 12.48
C ASP A 436 -10.31 -4.92 13.95
N LYS A 437 -10.02 -6.20 14.22
CA LYS A 437 -10.01 -6.81 15.56
C LYS A 437 -8.67 -7.42 15.94
N GLU A 438 -7.81 -7.74 14.97
CA GLU A 438 -6.58 -8.47 15.23
C GLU A 438 -5.54 -8.31 14.11
N ILE A 439 -4.31 -8.69 14.44
CA ILE A 439 -3.23 -8.97 13.50
C ILE A 439 -2.68 -10.38 13.76
N ALA A 440 -2.33 -11.10 12.71
CA ALA A 440 -1.86 -12.47 12.77
C ALA A 440 -0.67 -12.71 11.84
N ALA A 441 0.15 -13.69 12.19
CA ALA A 441 1.31 -14.12 11.42
C ALA A 441 1.23 -15.61 11.08
N PHE A 442 1.53 -15.94 9.83
CA PHE A 442 1.53 -17.31 9.32
C PHE A 442 2.83 -17.62 8.60
N SER A 443 3.46 -18.73 8.98
CA SER A 443 4.68 -19.20 8.33
C SER A 443 4.36 -19.71 6.92
N LEU A 444 5.09 -19.16 5.96
CA LEU A 444 5.15 -19.57 4.56
C LEU A 444 6.51 -20.21 4.20
N ALA A 445 7.33 -20.55 5.19
CA ALA A 445 8.57 -21.29 4.96
C ALA A 445 8.28 -22.68 4.38
N ALA A 446 9.01 -23.05 3.32
CA ALA A 446 9.12 -24.42 2.86
C ALA A 446 10.01 -25.22 3.80
N ASP A 447 9.68 -26.51 3.97
CA ASP A 447 10.43 -27.47 4.77
C ASP A 447 11.83 -27.75 4.21
#